data_AF-A0A1I3B2N8-F1
#
_entry.id   AF-A0A1I3B2N8-F1
#
_cell.length_a   1.000
_cell.length_b   1.000
_cell.length_c   1.000
_cell.angle_alpha   90.00
_cell.angle_beta   90.00
_cell.angle_gamma   90.00
#
_symmetry.space_group_name_H-M   'P 1'
#
loop_
_entity.id
_entity.type
_entity.pdbx_description
1 polymer ?
#
loop_
_entity_poly.entity_id
_entity_poly.type
_entity_poly.pdbx_seq_one_letter_code
_entity_poly.pdbx_strand_id
1 'polypeptide(L)'
;MNRLASLAGACAIIFASISPAHAVPIYTTADFSGGISNVMSLGSSLGLQRTNTCSGCAAGSVSGHVLFDANLVPGSGTGFVNVPLASAGGASNGVVFDLMFGSKPLEFQFGDAGVSGGPAIQFNNGVFNGFFLVENFLYNGNPFQLSIQGGSWAIKGWKTNSYADLAASGYLNTGNNGLTNKALFDPSAAPAEVNAVPEPTTIALVVFGVWGLIMARRRESERARLEAIRAKEAIKWPCPQPLYETELSDKRELKLAERALNLD
;
A
#
# COMPACT_ATOMS: atom_id res chain seq x y z
N MET A 1 40.33 21.89 21.09
CA MET A 1 39.40 20.89 20.51
C MET A 1 38.51 20.39 21.63
N ASN A 2 37.19 20.63 21.58
CA ASN A 2 36.10 20.01 22.39
C ASN A 2 34.83 20.89 22.43
N ARG A 3 34.34 21.36 21.26
CA ARG A 3 33.04 22.07 21.16
C ARG A 3 32.12 21.53 20.06
N LEU A 4 32.35 20.30 19.59
CA LEU A 4 31.54 19.66 18.55
C LEU A 4 30.70 18.48 19.04
N ALA A 5 30.73 18.15 20.35
CA ALA A 5 30.03 16.98 20.89
C ALA A 5 28.59 17.26 21.41
N SER A 6 28.06 18.48 21.26
CA SER A 6 26.77 18.87 21.86
C SER A 6 25.62 19.05 20.84
N LEU A 7 25.73 18.47 19.65
CA LEU A 7 24.73 18.65 18.58
C LEU A 7 24.33 17.34 17.88
N ALA A 8 24.44 16.22 18.59
CA ALA A 8 24.07 14.89 18.09
C ALA A 8 22.96 14.24 18.95
N GLY A 9 21.96 15.01 19.37
CA GLY A 9 20.93 14.56 20.30
C GLY A 9 19.50 14.92 19.92
N ALA A 10 19.17 15.05 18.61
CA ALA A 10 17.85 15.51 18.19
C ALA A 10 17.26 14.87 16.91
N CYS A 11 17.78 13.73 16.42
CA CYS A 11 17.20 13.08 15.23
C CYS A 11 16.84 11.60 15.43
N ALA A 12 16.52 11.18 16.66
CA ALA A 12 16.10 9.81 16.92
C ALA A 12 14.58 9.75 17.11
N ILE A 13 13.94 9.01 16.20
CA ILE A 13 12.62 8.35 16.29
C ILE A 13 11.40 9.24 15.94
N ILE A 14 11.15 9.40 14.64
CA ILE A 14 9.78 9.46 14.09
C ILE A 14 9.71 8.39 13.00
N PHE A 15 9.58 7.12 13.41
CA PHE A 15 9.12 6.02 12.55
C PHE A 15 7.94 5.32 13.25
N ALA A 16 6.98 6.12 13.73
CA ALA A 16 5.74 5.59 14.25
C ALA A 16 4.65 5.74 13.19
N SER A 17 4.27 4.60 12.61
CA SER A 17 3.03 4.35 11.88
C SER A 17 2.71 5.32 10.75
N ILE A 18 3.45 5.22 9.65
CA ILE A 18 2.82 5.45 8.34
C ILE A 18 1.92 4.23 8.16
N SER A 19 0.64 4.34 8.50
CA SER A 19 -0.34 3.36 8.05
C SER A 19 -0.18 3.28 6.53
N PRO A 20 0.02 2.09 5.93
CA PRO A 20 0.04 1.99 4.49
C PRO A 20 -1.27 2.61 4.00
N ALA A 21 -1.17 3.72 3.29
CA ALA A 21 -2.30 4.23 2.53
C ALA A 21 -2.56 3.16 1.48
N HIS A 22 -3.44 2.21 1.80
CA HIS A 22 -3.91 1.25 0.83
C HIS A 22 -4.60 2.07 -0.24
N ALA A 23 -4.02 2.10 -1.43
CA ALA A 23 -4.66 2.69 -2.59
C ALA A 23 -6.05 2.06 -2.70
N VAL A 24 -7.08 2.91 -2.79
CA VAL A 24 -8.45 2.44 -2.98
C VAL A 24 -8.46 1.57 -4.25
N PRO A 25 -8.87 0.29 -4.16
CA PRO A 25 -8.90 -0.61 -5.31
C PRO A 25 -9.67 0.02 -6.47
N ILE A 26 -9.13 -0.07 -7.68
CA ILE A 26 -9.79 0.42 -8.88
C ILE A 26 -10.24 -0.80 -9.67
N TYR A 27 -11.43 -1.29 -9.36
CA TYR A 27 -11.97 -2.45 -10.05
C TYR A 27 -12.34 -2.08 -11.49
N THR A 28 -11.85 -2.89 -12.42
CA THR A 28 -12.11 -2.76 -13.85
C THR A 28 -12.74 -4.04 -14.37
N THR A 29 -13.90 -3.94 -14.99
CA THR A 29 -14.48 -5.04 -15.77
C THR A 29 -13.90 -5.03 -17.17
N ALA A 30 -13.72 -6.20 -17.77
CA ALA A 30 -13.35 -6.35 -19.16
C ALA A 30 -13.91 -7.64 -19.74
N ASP A 31 -14.11 -7.64 -21.05
CA ASP A 31 -14.48 -8.82 -21.82
C ASP A 31 -13.23 -9.42 -22.47
N PHE A 32 -13.22 -10.73 -22.63
CA PHE A 32 -12.17 -11.42 -23.37
C PHE A 32 -12.77 -12.41 -24.35
N SER A 33 -11.97 -12.80 -25.33
CA SER A 33 -12.37 -13.75 -26.36
C SER A 33 -11.23 -14.66 -26.78
N GLY A 34 -11.56 -15.75 -27.45
CA GLY A 34 -10.64 -16.76 -27.91
C GLY A 34 -11.28 -17.69 -28.92
N GLY A 35 -10.55 -18.73 -29.29
CA GLY A 35 -10.99 -19.74 -30.23
C GLY A 35 -10.75 -21.15 -29.72
N ILE A 36 -11.59 -22.07 -30.17
CA ILE A 36 -11.37 -23.50 -30.02
C ILE A 36 -10.51 -23.95 -31.21
N SER A 37 -9.42 -24.68 -30.94
CA SER A 37 -8.50 -25.15 -31.98
C SER A 37 -8.68 -26.62 -32.31
N ASN A 38 -9.00 -27.43 -31.30
CA ASN A 38 -9.16 -28.87 -31.46
C ASN A 38 -10.30 -29.38 -30.57
N VAL A 39 -11.09 -30.30 -31.12
CA VAL A 39 -12.11 -31.06 -30.40
C VAL A 39 -11.94 -32.52 -30.80
N MET A 40 -11.55 -33.35 -29.82
CA MET A 40 -11.38 -34.78 -30.00
C MET A 40 -12.73 -35.49 -29.84
N SER A 41 -12.78 -36.80 -30.14
CA SER A 41 -14.00 -37.61 -29.99
C SER A 41 -14.61 -37.51 -28.59
N LEU A 42 -13.76 -37.52 -27.55
CA LEU A 42 -14.17 -37.36 -26.16
C LEU A 42 -14.84 -36.01 -25.88
N GLY A 43 -14.33 -34.94 -26.49
CA GLY A 43 -14.87 -33.58 -26.34
C GLY A 43 -16.04 -33.25 -27.27
N SER A 44 -16.39 -34.14 -28.21
CA SER A 44 -17.49 -33.91 -29.16
C SER A 44 -18.85 -33.80 -28.44
N SER A 45 -18.97 -34.45 -27.27
CA SER A 45 -20.17 -34.38 -26.43
C SER A 45 -20.27 -33.10 -25.59
N LEU A 46 -19.18 -32.33 -25.43
CA LEU A 46 -19.12 -31.14 -24.56
C LEU A 46 -19.78 -29.90 -25.18
N GLY A 47 -20.40 -30.00 -26.37
CA GLY A 47 -21.06 -28.89 -27.03
C GLY A 47 -20.12 -27.80 -27.56
N LEU A 48 -18.82 -28.09 -27.67
CA LEU A 48 -17.75 -27.14 -28.01
C LEU A 48 -17.73 -26.71 -29.48
N GLN A 49 -18.68 -27.14 -30.30
CA GLN A 49 -18.78 -26.76 -31.70
C GLN A 49 -20.08 -25.97 -31.94
N ARG A 50 -20.01 -24.95 -32.81
CA ARG A 50 -21.22 -24.47 -33.48
C ARG A 50 -21.69 -25.61 -34.39
N THR A 51 -22.92 -26.06 -34.17
CA THR A 51 -23.67 -27.11 -34.89
C THR A 51 -23.04 -27.60 -36.20
N ASN A 52 -22.87 -28.92 -36.28
CA ASN A 52 -22.59 -29.85 -37.39
C ASN A 52 -23.08 -29.56 -38.83
N THR A 53 -23.61 -28.39 -39.16
CA THR A 53 -24.05 -28.02 -40.52
C THR A 53 -22.95 -27.45 -41.40
N CYS A 54 -21.73 -27.30 -40.91
CA CYS A 54 -20.67 -26.64 -41.66
C CYS A 54 -19.34 -27.39 -41.61
N SER A 55 -18.97 -28.01 -42.73
CA SER A 55 -17.60 -28.47 -42.97
C SER A 55 -16.70 -27.25 -43.21
N GLY A 56 -15.69 -27.04 -42.37
CA GLY A 56 -14.73 -25.94 -42.51
C GLY A 56 -15.09 -24.63 -41.80
N CYS A 57 -16.17 -24.58 -41.00
CA CYS A 57 -16.40 -23.43 -40.12
C CYS A 57 -15.42 -23.41 -38.96
N ALA A 58 -15.11 -22.21 -38.49
CA ALA A 58 -14.31 -22.00 -37.29
C ALA A 58 -14.88 -22.84 -36.13
N ALA A 59 -14.01 -23.64 -35.51
CA ALA A 59 -14.30 -24.29 -34.24
C ALA A 59 -14.78 -23.22 -33.23
N GLY A 60 -15.69 -23.59 -32.33
CA GLY A 60 -16.50 -22.63 -31.56
C GLY A 60 -15.71 -21.52 -30.86
N SER A 61 -16.39 -20.46 -30.47
CA SER A 61 -15.78 -19.32 -29.77
C SER A 61 -15.60 -19.59 -28.29
N VAL A 62 -14.55 -19.03 -27.71
CA VAL A 62 -14.45 -18.87 -26.24
C VAL A 62 -14.65 -17.40 -25.93
N SER A 63 -15.46 -17.08 -24.93
CA SER A 63 -15.69 -15.70 -24.50
C SER A 63 -16.00 -15.66 -23.03
N GLY A 64 -15.83 -14.50 -22.42
CA GLY A 64 -16.16 -14.33 -21.01
C GLY A 64 -15.90 -12.93 -20.50
N HIS A 65 -16.08 -12.80 -19.20
CA HIS A 65 -16.00 -11.53 -18.47
C HIS A 65 -15.04 -11.68 -17.30
N VAL A 66 -14.33 -10.61 -16.96
CA VAL A 66 -13.44 -10.58 -15.79
C VAL A 66 -13.50 -9.23 -15.10
N LEU A 67 -13.51 -9.25 -13.76
CA LEU A 67 -13.27 -8.12 -12.89
C LEU A 67 -11.90 -8.25 -12.24
N PHE A 68 -11.07 -7.22 -12.32
CA PHE A 68 -9.76 -7.20 -11.68
C PHE A 68 -9.42 -5.82 -11.13
N ASP A 69 -8.54 -5.76 -10.12
CA ASP A 69 -8.03 -4.48 -9.60
C ASP A 69 -6.92 -3.94 -10.53
N ALA A 70 -7.18 -2.79 -11.15
CA ALA A 70 -6.25 -2.13 -12.06
C ALA A 70 -4.95 -1.69 -11.36
N ASN A 71 -4.99 -1.46 -10.03
CA ASN A 71 -3.79 -1.12 -9.26
C ASN A 71 -2.82 -2.30 -9.13
N LEU A 72 -3.27 -3.53 -9.36
CA LEU A 72 -2.46 -4.74 -9.32
C LEU A 72 -1.89 -5.13 -10.69
N VAL A 73 -2.20 -4.37 -11.75
CA VAL A 73 -1.60 -4.59 -13.07
C VAL A 73 -0.12 -4.23 -12.97
N PRO A 74 0.79 -5.18 -13.26
CA PRO A 74 2.21 -4.94 -13.08
C PRO A 74 2.74 -3.96 -14.14
N GLY A 75 3.79 -3.23 -13.79
CA GLY A 75 4.48 -2.35 -14.75
C GLY A 75 5.19 -3.11 -15.87
N SER A 76 5.68 -2.38 -16.86
CA SER A 76 6.53 -2.94 -17.91
C SER A 76 7.83 -3.52 -17.33
N GLY A 77 8.36 -4.58 -17.94
CA GLY A 77 9.61 -5.24 -17.52
C GLY A 77 9.51 -6.22 -16.35
N THR A 78 8.30 -6.48 -15.87
CA THR A 78 8.02 -7.40 -14.73
C THR A 78 7.94 -8.87 -15.13
N GLY A 79 7.89 -9.20 -16.42
CA GLY A 79 7.69 -10.56 -16.91
C GLY A 79 6.27 -11.07 -16.65
N PHE A 80 6.13 -12.39 -16.46
CA PHE A 80 4.83 -13.02 -16.19
C PHE A 80 4.45 -12.88 -14.71
N VAL A 81 3.28 -12.28 -14.46
CA VAL A 81 2.71 -12.10 -13.12
C VAL A 81 1.27 -12.59 -13.12
N ASN A 82 0.94 -13.46 -12.17
CA ASN A 82 -0.44 -13.91 -11.92
C ASN A 82 -1.02 -13.05 -10.79
N VAL A 83 -2.13 -12.37 -11.08
CA VAL A 83 -2.91 -11.60 -10.11
C VAL A 83 -4.16 -12.41 -9.78
N PRO A 84 -4.28 -12.96 -8.56
CA PRO A 84 -5.47 -13.69 -8.15
C PRO A 84 -6.74 -12.83 -8.28
N LEU A 85 -7.81 -13.41 -8.82
CA LEU A 85 -9.11 -12.75 -8.82
C LEU A 85 -9.72 -12.86 -7.42
N ALA A 86 -10.35 -11.79 -6.97
CA ALA A 86 -10.95 -11.71 -5.64
C ALA A 86 -12.39 -11.19 -5.74
N SER A 87 -13.22 -11.59 -4.78
CA SER A 87 -14.56 -11.05 -4.64
C SER A 87 -14.52 -9.55 -4.39
N ALA A 88 -15.31 -8.78 -5.14
CA ALA A 88 -15.51 -7.36 -4.91
C ALA A 88 -16.91 -7.11 -4.32
N GLY A 89 -17.05 -6.13 -3.43
CA GLY A 89 -18.33 -5.77 -2.84
C GLY A 89 -19.36 -5.42 -3.93
N GLY A 90 -20.55 -6.03 -3.86
CA GLY A 90 -21.63 -5.82 -4.83
C GLY A 90 -21.45 -6.54 -6.18
N ALA A 91 -20.33 -7.22 -6.42
CA ALA A 91 -20.14 -8.05 -7.61
C ALA A 91 -20.64 -9.48 -7.37
N SER A 92 -21.40 -10.03 -8.32
CA SER A 92 -21.73 -11.46 -8.33
C SER A 92 -20.57 -12.29 -8.89
N ASN A 93 -20.58 -13.59 -8.66
CA ASN A 93 -19.54 -14.50 -9.14
C ASN A 93 -19.28 -14.40 -10.67
N GLY A 94 -20.34 -14.43 -11.48
CA GLY A 94 -20.21 -14.26 -12.94
C GLY A 94 -19.75 -12.87 -13.39
N VAL A 95 -19.88 -11.84 -12.54
CA VAL A 95 -19.27 -10.52 -12.79
C VAL A 95 -17.78 -10.55 -12.49
N VAL A 96 -17.36 -11.30 -11.46
CA VAL A 96 -15.94 -11.43 -11.10
C VAL A 96 -15.17 -12.21 -12.16
N PHE A 97 -15.71 -13.36 -12.56
CA PHE A 97 -15.14 -14.17 -13.62
C PHE A 97 -16.23 -15.06 -14.21
N ASP A 98 -16.31 -15.06 -15.53
CA ASP A 98 -17.10 -16.00 -16.32
C ASP A 98 -16.32 -16.41 -17.57
N LEU A 99 -16.42 -17.68 -17.92
CA LEU A 99 -15.81 -18.29 -19.09
C LEU A 99 -16.80 -19.25 -19.74
N MET A 100 -17.18 -18.92 -20.97
CA MET A 100 -18.14 -19.68 -21.77
C MET A 100 -17.47 -20.29 -23.01
N PHE A 101 -17.79 -21.55 -23.29
CA PHE A 101 -17.26 -22.27 -24.44
C PHE A 101 -18.33 -22.56 -25.50
N GLY A 102 -18.47 -21.69 -26.51
CA GLY A 102 -19.40 -21.85 -27.63
C GLY A 102 -20.62 -20.93 -27.50
N SER A 103 -21.62 -21.12 -28.38
CA SER A 103 -22.78 -20.20 -28.47
C SER A 103 -23.91 -20.48 -27.46
N LYS A 104 -23.89 -21.65 -26.80
CA LYS A 104 -24.68 -22.07 -25.61
C LYS A 104 -24.15 -23.42 -25.05
N PRO A 105 -22.96 -23.50 -24.45
CA PRO A 105 -22.66 -24.51 -23.38
C PRO A 105 -21.40 -24.24 -22.52
N LEU A 106 -21.21 -25.10 -21.50
CA LEU A 106 -20.08 -25.20 -20.57
C LEU A 106 -19.52 -23.85 -20.09
N GLU A 107 -20.07 -23.41 -18.95
CA GLU A 107 -19.76 -22.16 -18.29
C GLU A 107 -18.99 -22.44 -17.00
N PHE A 108 -18.01 -21.59 -16.70
CA PHE A 108 -17.21 -21.65 -15.48
C PHE A 108 -17.19 -20.26 -14.86
N GLN A 109 -17.66 -20.16 -13.62
CA GLN A 109 -17.77 -18.90 -12.89
C GLN A 109 -16.82 -18.85 -11.69
N PHE A 110 -16.56 -17.64 -11.22
CA PHE A 110 -15.85 -17.44 -9.97
C PHE A 110 -16.50 -18.21 -8.81
N GLY A 111 -15.72 -18.98 -8.06
CA GLY A 111 -16.21 -19.69 -6.88
C GLY A 111 -16.99 -20.97 -7.16
N ASP A 112 -16.97 -21.47 -8.41
CA ASP A 112 -17.52 -22.79 -8.73
C ASP A 112 -16.83 -23.91 -7.93
N ALA A 113 -17.63 -24.91 -7.54
CA ALA A 113 -17.18 -26.05 -6.76
C ALA A 113 -16.27 -26.93 -7.61
N GLY A 114 -14.96 -26.86 -7.39
CA GLY A 114 -13.97 -27.61 -8.19
C GLY A 114 -12.77 -26.78 -8.64
N VAL A 115 -12.80 -25.46 -8.43
CA VAL A 115 -11.68 -24.55 -8.71
C VAL A 115 -10.60 -24.68 -7.63
N SER A 116 -9.42 -25.18 -8.01
CA SER A 116 -8.27 -25.28 -7.10
C SER A 116 -7.45 -23.98 -7.12
N GLY A 117 -7.54 -23.18 -6.06
CA GLY A 117 -6.72 -21.96 -5.89
C GLY A 117 -7.29 -20.68 -6.48
N GLY A 118 -8.51 -20.72 -7.04
CA GLY A 118 -9.17 -19.58 -7.67
C GLY A 118 -8.60 -19.23 -9.06
N PRO A 119 -9.38 -18.60 -9.95
CA PRO A 119 -8.84 -18.07 -11.19
C PRO A 119 -7.90 -16.89 -10.90
N ALA A 120 -6.83 -16.78 -11.68
CA ALA A 120 -5.96 -15.61 -11.68
C ALA A 120 -5.85 -15.04 -13.10
N ILE A 121 -5.84 -13.72 -13.21
CA ILE A 121 -5.51 -13.04 -14.47
C ILE A 121 -3.99 -12.95 -14.61
N GLN A 122 -3.47 -13.28 -15.78
CA GLN A 122 -2.03 -13.26 -16.04
C GLN A 122 -1.67 -12.06 -16.90
N PHE A 123 -0.62 -11.35 -16.50
CA PHE A 123 -0.01 -10.28 -17.28
C PHE A 123 1.42 -10.64 -17.66
N ASN A 124 1.88 -10.19 -18.82
CA ASN A 124 3.26 -10.22 -19.24
C ASN A 124 3.72 -8.78 -19.51
N ASN A 125 4.59 -8.23 -18.64
CA ASN A 125 5.04 -6.85 -18.74
C ASN A 125 3.89 -5.81 -18.76
N GLY A 126 2.85 -6.04 -17.96
CA GLY A 126 1.66 -5.17 -17.88
C GLY A 126 0.63 -5.36 -18.99
N VAL A 127 0.86 -6.30 -19.90
CA VAL A 127 -0.06 -6.63 -21.00
C VAL A 127 -0.80 -7.92 -20.68
N PHE A 128 -2.09 -7.98 -20.97
CA PHE A 128 -2.89 -9.18 -20.74
C PHE A 128 -2.32 -10.39 -21.48
N ASN A 129 -2.13 -11.49 -20.75
CA ASN A 129 -1.58 -12.74 -21.25
C ASN A 129 -2.49 -13.94 -20.93
N GLY A 130 -3.79 -13.73 -20.74
CA GLY A 130 -4.75 -14.79 -20.44
C GLY A 130 -4.93 -15.06 -18.95
N PHE A 131 -5.18 -16.32 -18.57
CA PHE A 131 -5.53 -16.70 -17.21
C PHE A 131 -4.70 -17.87 -16.70
N PHE A 132 -4.69 -18.04 -15.39
CA PHE A 132 -4.24 -19.25 -14.73
C PHE A 132 -5.42 -19.83 -13.95
N LEU A 133 -5.92 -20.98 -14.41
CA LEU A 133 -7.08 -21.66 -13.83
C LEU A 133 -6.93 -23.17 -14.03
N VAL A 134 -7.20 -23.94 -12.97
CA VAL A 134 -7.39 -25.40 -13.07
C VAL A 134 -8.67 -25.75 -12.33
N GLU A 135 -9.57 -26.41 -13.04
CA GLU A 135 -10.90 -26.73 -12.55
C GLU A 135 -11.33 -28.12 -12.97
N ASN A 136 -11.79 -28.91 -12.00
CA ASN A 136 -12.35 -30.22 -12.26
C ASN A 136 -13.87 -30.12 -12.29
N PHE A 137 -14.51 -30.75 -13.29
CA PHE A 137 -15.95 -30.74 -13.44
C PHE A 137 -16.47 -32.11 -13.93
N LEU A 138 -17.76 -32.35 -13.69
CA LEU A 138 -18.45 -33.53 -14.19
C LEU A 138 -19.36 -33.13 -15.35
N TYR A 139 -19.27 -33.86 -16.46
CA TYR A 139 -20.19 -33.72 -17.59
C TYR A 139 -20.76 -35.08 -17.96
N ASN A 140 -22.09 -35.22 -17.86
CA ASN A 140 -22.79 -36.50 -18.05
C ASN A 140 -22.17 -37.66 -17.25
N GLY A 141 -21.77 -37.38 -15.99
CA GLY A 141 -21.15 -38.37 -15.09
C GLY A 141 -19.67 -38.65 -15.36
N ASN A 142 -19.07 -38.09 -16.42
CA ASN A 142 -17.65 -38.26 -16.73
C ASN A 142 -16.83 -37.10 -16.15
N PRO A 143 -15.71 -37.39 -15.46
CA PRO A 143 -14.83 -36.35 -14.94
C PRO A 143 -13.91 -35.77 -16.00
N PHE A 144 -13.88 -34.44 -16.02
CA PHE A 144 -13.02 -33.62 -16.86
C PHE A 144 -12.25 -32.62 -16.00
N GLN A 145 -11.16 -32.13 -16.57
CA GLN A 145 -10.38 -31.03 -16.02
C GLN A 145 -10.16 -29.98 -17.11
N LEU A 146 -10.57 -28.75 -16.84
CA LEU A 146 -10.15 -27.57 -17.56
C LEU A 146 -8.83 -27.07 -16.96
N SER A 147 -7.86 -26.77 -17.82
CA SER A 147 -6.62 -26.10 -17.45
C SER A 147 -6.37 -24.95 -18.42
N ILE A 148 -6.17 -23.75 -17.88
CA ILE A 148 -5.79 -22.53 -18.60
C ILE A 148 -4.45 -22.08 -18.05
N GLN A 149 -3.50 -21.87 -18.96
CA GLN A 149 -2.17 -21.37 -18.64
C GLN A 149 -1.80 -20.28 -19.65
N GLY A 150 -1.97 -19.04 -19.21
CA GLY A 150 -1.85 -17.87 -20.06
C GLY A 150 -2.90 -17.87 -21.18
N GLY A 151 -2.45 -17.66 -22.41
CA GLY A 151 -3.32 -17.60 -23.60
C GLY A 151 -3.75 -18.96 -24.14
N SER A 152 -3.43 -20.08 -23.50
CA SER A 152 -3.78 -21.42 -23.97
C SER A 152 -4.61 -22.18 -22.94
N TRP A 153 -5.56 -22.97 -23.42
CA TRP A 153 -6.40 -23.80 -22.56
C TRP A 153 -6.58 -25.21 -23.15
N ALA A 154 -6.83 -26.17 -22.26
CA ALA A 154 -7.14 -27.54 -22.61
C ALA A 154 -8.17 -28.12 -21.64
N ILE A 155 -9.05 -28.96 -22.17
CA ILE A 155 -9.94 -29.82 -21.40
C ILE A 155 -9.45 -31.25 -21.58
N LYS A 156 -9.18 -31.93 -20.47
CA LYS A 156 -8.76 -33.33 -20.46
C LYS A 156 -9.78 -34.18 -19.71
N GLY A 157 -10.08 -35.36 -20.25
CA GLY A 157 -10.85 -36.38 -19.55
C GLY A 157 -9.96 -37.26 -18.68
N TRP A 158 -10.60 -37.92 -17.72
CA TRP A 158 -9.95 -38.88 -16.85
C TRP A 158 -9.58 -40.18 -17.58
N LYS A 159 -8.33 -40.61 -17.43
CA LYS A 159 -7.78 -41.84 -18.01
C LYS A 159 -6.69 -42.39 -17.10
N THR A 160 -6.83 -43.67 -16.73
CA THR A 160 -5.81 -44.40 -15.94
C THR A 160 -5.38 -43.62 -14.68
N ASN A 161 -6.34 -43.19 -13.87
CA ASN A 161 -6.13 -42.43 -12.61
C ASN A 161 -5.55 -41.01 -12.76
N SER A 162 -5.62 -40.39 -13.95
CA SER A 162 -5.20 -39.00 -14.15
C SER A 162 -5.93 -38.32 -15.31
N TYR A 163 -5.90 -36.98 -15.35
CA TYR A 163 -6.42 -36.22 -16.50
C TYR A 163 -5.40 -36.18 -17.65
N ALA A 164 -5.40 -37.23 -18.46
CA ALA A 164 -4.41 -37.43 -19.54
C ALA A 164 -5.00 -37.43 -20.95
N ASP A 165 -6.30 -37.71 -21.11
CA ASP A 165 -6.92 -37.82 -22.44
C ASP A 165 -7.40 -36.46 -22.93
N LEU A 166 -6.80 -35.91 -23.99
CA LEU A 166 -7.21 -34.61 -24.51
C LEU A 166 -8.64 -34.68 -25.08
N ALA A 167 -9.55 -33.90 -24.51
CA ALA A 167 -10.92 -33.77 -25.01
C ALA A 167 -11.04 -32.58 -25.96
N ALA A 168 -10.48 -31.43 -25.59
CA ALA A 168 -10.47 -30.22 -26.41
C ALA A 168 -9.33 -29.28 -26.02
N SER A 169 -8.98 -28.35 -26.92
CA SER A 169 -8.02 -27.29 -26.64
C SER A 169 -8.25 -26.07 -27.51
N GLY A 170 -7.70 -24.94 -27.08
CA GLY A 170 -7.74 -23.71 -27.86
C GLY A 170 -6.89 -22.60 -27.26
N TYR A 171 -7.23 -21.37 -27.62
CA TYR A 171 -6.49 -20.17 -27.25
C TYR A 171 -7.42 -19.05 -26.79
N LEU A 172 -6.85 -18.10 -26.07
CA LEU A 172 -7.41 -16.79 -25.73
C LEU A 172 -6.62 -15.71 -26.46
N ASN A 173 -7.30 -14.65 -26.88
CA ASN A 173 -6.66 -13.49 -27.48
C ASN A 173 -5.87 -12.74 -26.40
N THR A 174 -4.55 -12.69 -26.55
CA THR A 174 -3.63 -11.98 -25.63
C THR A 174 -3.17 -10.65 -26.24
N GLY A 175 -2.46 -9.85 -25.45
CA GLY A 175 -1.93 -8.56 -25.90
C GLY A 175 -2.79 -7.37 -25.46
N ASN A 176 -2.46 -6.18 -25.95
CA ASN A 176 -3.12 -4.93 -25.56
C ASN A 176 -4.62 -4.92 -25.90
N ASN A 177 -5.01 -5.67 -26.94
CA ASN A 177 -6.39 -5.80 -27.42
C ASN A 177 -7.06 -7.11 -26.97
N GLY A 178 -6.41 -7.90 -26.11
CA GLY A 178 -6.99 -9.16 -25.61
C GLY A 178 -8.11 -8.95 -24.60
N LEU A 179 -8.13 -7.78 -23.95
CA LEU A 179 -9.22 -7.31 -23.09
C LEU A 179 -9.96 -6.16 -23.77
N THR A 180 -11.25 -6.33 -24.01
CA THR A 180 -12.15 -5.36 -24.66
C THR A 180 -13.21 -4.85 -23.70
N ASN A 181 -13.98 -3.83 -24.10
CA ASN A 181 -15.11 -3.28 -23.31
C ASN A 181 -14.75 -2.96 -21.86
N LYS A 182 -13.55 -2.41 -21.64
CA LYS A 182 -13.08 -2.07 -20.30
C LYS A 182 -13.95 -0.97 -19.70
N ALA A 183 -14.47 -1.21 -18.50
CA ALA A 183 -15.27 -0.24 -17.77
C ALA A 183 -14.87 -0.23 -16.29
N LEU A 184 -15.01 0.92 -15.65
CA LEU A 184 -14.80 1.05 -14.21
C LEU A 184 -15.98 0.39 -13.50
N PHE A 185 -15.68 -0.51 -12.55
CA PHE A 185 -16.68 -1.04 -11.64
C PHE A 185 -16.67 -0.21 -10.37
N ASP A 186 -17.79 0.45 -10.09
CA ASP A 186 -18.03 1.08 -8.80
C ASP A 186 -18.69 0.04 -7.89
N PRO A 187 -17.98 -0.51 -6.89
CA PRO A 187 -18.59 -1.38 -5.92
C PRO A 187 -19.64 -0.56 -5.16
N SER A 188 -20.90 -0.64 -5.59
CA SER A 188 -22.03 -0.02 -4.92
C SER A 188 -21.89 -0.28 -3.43
N ALA A 189 -21.67 0.80 -2.66
CA ALA A 189 -21.48 0.74 -1.23
C ALA A 189 -22.54 -0.19 -0.62
N ALA A 190 -22.10 -1.29 -0.01
CA ALA A 190 -22.83 -1.79 1.15
C ALA A 190 -23.09 -0.56 2.04
N PRO A 191 -24.34 -0.36 2.53
CA PRO A 191 -24.78 0.92 3.07
C PRO A 191 -23.73 1.44 4.03
N ALA A 192 -23.30 2.69 3.78
CA ALA A 192 -22.29 3.35 4.58
C ALA A 192 -22.67 3.25 6.06
N GLU A 193 -22.03 2.34 6.79
CA GLU A 193 -21.78 2.60 8.19
C GLU A 193 -20.76 3.73 8.20
N VAL A 194 -21.30 4.95 8.24
CA VAL A 194 -20.62 6.15 8.67
C VAL A 194 -20.20 5.91 10.12
N ASN A 195 -19.13 5.16 10.29
CA ASN A 195 -18.29 5.21 11.47
C ASN A 195 -16.88 5.53 10.99
N ALA A 196 -16.76 6.72 10.39
CA ALA A 196 -15.51 7.47 10.43
C ALA A 196 -15.26 7.85 11.89
N VAL A 197 -14.92 6.87 12.71
CA VAL A 197 -14.34 7.07 14.04
C VAL A 197 -12.95 7.64 13.76
N PRO A 198 -12.65 8.90 14.12
CA PRO A 198 -11.30 9.42 13.99
C PRO A 198 -10.39 8.52 14.83
N GLU A 199 -9.39 7.92 14.20
CA GLU A 199 -8.44 7.09 14.93
C GLU A 199 -7.84 7.91 16.09
N PRO A 200 -7.72 7.32 17.30
CA PRO A 200 -7.27 8.05 18.50
C PRO A 200 -5.87 8.66 18.35
N THR A 201 -5.11 8.23 17.34
CA THR A 201 -3.81 8.75 16.95
C THR A 201 -3.85 10.18 16.39
N THR A 202 -4.92 10.60 15.71
CA THR A 202 -5.00 11.97 15.14
C THR A 202 -5.16 13.02 16.23
N ILE A 203 -5.99 12.73 17.25
CA ILE A 203 -6.14 13.60 18.43
C ILE A 203 -4.84 13.60 19.24
N ALA A 204 -4.20 12.44 19.42
CA ALA A 204 -2.93 12.35 20.12
C ALA A 204 -1.84 13.20 19.44
N LEU A 205 -1.71 13.17 18.11
CA LEU A 205 -0.72 13.96 17.38
C LEU A 205 -0.95 15.48 17.49
N VAL A 206 -2.21 15.92 17.47
CA VAL A 206 -2.54 17.34 17.70
C VAL A 206 -2.19 17.75 19.13
N VAL A 207 -2.54 16.93 20.12
CA VAL A 207 -2.24 17.20 21.53
C VAL A 207 -0.72 17.22 21.79
N PHE A 208 0.03 16.24 21.27
CA PHE A 208 1.48 16.20 21.40
C PHE A 208 2.19 17.33 20.62
N GLY A 209 1.69 17.69 19.44
CA GLY A 209 2.23 18.80 18.64
C GLY A 209 2.06 20.15 19.34
N VAL A 210 0.88 20.40 19.91
CA VAL A 210 0.61 21.62 20.70
C VAL A 210 1.45 21.64 21.98
N TRP A 211 1.59 20.51 22.68
CA TRP A 211 2.42 20.43 23.88
C TRP A 211 3.92 20.67 23.58
N GLY A 212 4.41 20.16 22.45
CA GLY A 212 5.78 20.40 21.98
C GLY A 212 6.05 21.88 21.71
N LEU A 213 5.12 22.58 21.07
CA LEU A 213 5.20 24.03 20.84
C LEU A 213 5.21 24.84 22.15
N ILE A 214 4.39 24.46 23.13
CA ILE A 214 4.36 25.13 24.45
C ILE A 214 5.68 24.94 25.20
N MET A 215 6.25 23.73 25.19
CA MET A 215 7.52 23.44 25.84
C MET A 215 8.71 24.14 25.15
N ALA A 216 8.68 24.27 23.81
CA ALA A 216 9.69 25.04 23.08
C ALA A 216 9.69 26.51 23.48
N ARG A 217 8.51 27.15 23.52
CA ARG A 217 8.37 28.55 23.97
C ARG A 217 8.81 28.77 25.42
N ARG A 218 8.54 27.81 26.32
CA ARG A 218 9.02 27.89 27.71
C ARG A 218 10.55 27.88 27.79
N ARG A 219 11.22 27.01 27.03
CA ARG A 219 12.70 26.95 27.01
C ARG A 219 13.34 28.24 26.48
N GLU A 220 12.74 28.87 25.48
CA GLU A 220 13.21 30.18 24.97
C GLU A 220 13.03 31.28 26.02
N SER A 221 11.90 31.29 26.74
CA SER A 221 11.67 32.27 27.81
C SER A 221 12.64 32.12 28.99
N GLU A 222 13.03 30.89 29.34
CA GLU A 222 14.00 30.65 30.41
C GLU A 222 15.42 31.03 29.98
N ARG A 223 15.80 30.81 28.72
CA ARG A 223 17.07 31.29 28.18
C ARG A 223 17.14 32.81 28.19
N ALA A 224 16.09 33.50 27.75
CA ALA A 224 16.01 34.96 27.80
C ALA A 224 16.06 35.49 29.24
N ARG A 225 15.44 34.79 30.19
CA ARG A 225 15.49 35.15 31.62
C ARG A 225 16.89 34.95 32.23
N LEU A 226 17.59 33.89 31.86
CA LEU A 226 18.97 33.64 32.30
C LEU A 226 19.96 34.65 31.69
N GLU A 227 19.76 35.04 30.44
CA GLU A 227 20.54 36.12 29.80
C GLU A 227 20.28 37.47 30.47
N ALA A 228 19.04 37.77 30.85
CA ALA A 228 18.71 38.98 31.60
C ALA A 228 19.33 39.00 33.01
N ILE A 229 19.44 37.85 33.68
CA ILE A 229 20.11 37.73 34.99
C ILE A 229 21.63 37.92 34.82
N ARG A 230 22.25 37.26 33.83
CA ARG A 230 23.69 37.41 33.54
C ARG A 230 24.04 38.85 33.12
N ALA A 231 23.16 39.53 32.38
CA ALA A 231 23.31 40.94 32.04
C ALA A 231 23.26 41.86 33.27
N LYS A 232 22.46 41.51 34.29
CA LYS A 232 22.44 42.24 35.57
C LYS A 232 23.69 42.01 36.41
N GLU A 233 24.28 40.82 36.37
CA GLU A 233 25.56 40.55 37.06
C GLU A 233 26.75 41.25 36.39
N ALA A 234 26.71 41.45 35.07
CA ALA A 234 27.73 42.22 34.34
C ALA A 234 27.68 43.74 34.63
N ILE A 235 26.57 44.26 35.16
CA ILE A 235 26.41 45.65 35.61
C ILE A 235 26.58 45.71 37.14
N LYS A 236 27.60 45.06 37.67
CA LYS A 236 28.11 45.36 39.01
C LYS A 236 29.58 45.72 38.85
N TRP A 237 29.82 46.93 38.36
CA TRP A 237 31.14 47.55 38.42
C TRP A 237 31.62 47.57 39.88
N PRO A 238 32.89 47.24 40.16
CA PRO A 238 33.45 47.48 41.47
C PRO A 238 33.33 48.97 41.79
N CYS A 239 32.71 49.28 42.93
CA CYS A 239 32.64 50.66 43.43
C CYS A 239 34.06 51.25 43.48
N PRO A 240 34.26 52.50 43.04
CA PRO A 240 35.53 53.18 43.28
C PRO A 240 35.74 53.25 44.79
N GLN A 241 36.92 52.82 45.24
CA GLN A 241 37.30 52.95 46.64
C GLN A 241 37.24 54.43 47.04
N PRO A 242 36.62 54.76 48.18
CA PRO A 242 36.60 56.13 48.65
C PRO A 242 38.01 56.52 49.10
N LEU A 243 38.62 57.46 48.38
CA LEU A 243 39.78 58.23 48.81
C LEU A 243 39.36 59.15 49.97
N TYR A 244 39.38 58.64 51.19
CA TYR A 244 39.52 59.48 52.37
C TYR A 244 40.17 58.65 53.48
N GLU A 245 41.36 59.09 53.92
CA GLU A 245 41.90 58.97 55.29
C GLU A 245 43.39 59.27 55.24
N THR A 246 43.75 60.53 55.03
CA THR A 246 45.08 61.04 55.42
C THR A 246 45.03 62.36 56.19
N GLU A 247 43.86 62.99 56.36
CA GLU A 247 43.73 64.25 57.14
C GLU A 247 43.42 64.07 58.64
N LEU A 248 43.55 62.86 59.19
CA LEU A 248 43.41 62.63 60.64
C LEU A 248 44.71 62.27 61.37
N SER A 249 45.85 62.31 60.66
CA SER A 249 47.18 62.17 61.28
C SER A 249 47.74 63.50 61.82
N ASP A 250 47.26 64.63 61.31
CA ASP A 250 47.88 65.95 61.59
C ASP A 250 47.33 66.64 62.86
N LYS A 251 46.24 66.12 63.43
CA LYS A 251 45.62 66.67 64.66
C LYS A 251 45.97 65.92 65.95
N ARG A 252 46.74 64.82 65.88
CA ARG A 252 47.25 64.12 67.08
C ARG A 252 48.65 64.55 67.49
N GLU A 253 49.47 65.05 66.56
CA GLU A 253 50.83 65.54 66.86
C GLU A 253 50.81 66.91 67.57
N LEU A 254 49.84 67.77 67.26
CA LEU A 254 49.71 69.10 67.89
C LEU A 254 49.19 69.10 69.34
N LYS A 255 48.58 68.00 69.80
CA LYS A 255 48.14 67.85 71.22
C LYS A 255 49.17 67.18 72.12
N LEU A 256 50.25 66.64 71.56
CA LEU A 256 51.35 66.01 72.30
C LEU A 256 52.54 66.95 72.55
N ALA A 257 52.71 67.99 71.72
CA ALA A 257 53.77 68.99 71.92
C ALA A 257 53.43 70.06 73.00
N GLU A 258 52.16 70.32 73.30
CA GLU A 258 51.74 71.34 74.29
C GLU A 258 51.71 70.82 75.75
N ARG A 259 51.98 69.52 75.97
CA ARG A 259 52.05 68.89 77.30
C ARG A 259 53.47 68.61 77.82
N ALA A 260 54.51 68.94 77.06
CA ALA A 260 55.90 68.64 77.41
C ALA A 260 56.76 69.87 77.80
N LEU A 261 56.16 71.07 77.96
CA LEU A 261 56.88 72.30 78.31
C LEU A 261 56.36 72.97 79.60
N ASN A 262 55.65 72.23 80.45
CA ASN A 262 55.12 72.70 81.73
C ASN A 262 55.48 71.77 82.90
N LEU A 263 56.74 71.34 82.93
CA LEU A 263 57.42 70.74 84.09
C LEU A 263 58.90 71.17 84.01
N ASP A 264 59.26 72.02 84.98
CA ASP A 264 60.57 72.62 85.32
C ASP A 264 61.10 73.81 84.49
#